data_AF-A0A381VM54-F1
#
_entry.id   AF-A0A381VM54-F1
#
_cell.length_a   1.000
_cell.length_b   1.000
_cell.length_c   1.000
_cell.angle_alpha   90.00
_cell.angle_beta   90.00
_cell.angle_gamma   90.00
#
_symmetry.space_group_name_H-M   'P 1'
#
loop_
_entity.id
_entity.type
_entity.pdbx_description
1 polymer ?
#
loop_
_entity_poly.entity_id
_entity_poly.type
_entity_poly.pdbx_seq_one_letter_code
_entity_poly.pdbx_strand_id
1 'polypeptide(L)'
;MIDLIEDDISEMLESENSELSGYECLVISFNCLTLFCQQVEIDFSQIEDHFSESEKIQSGENSLGFDSSIDLKEHNEVEAFNGMLEGIENTLAAFEKRCKKTDELFDEWNCVFIMYTCLRKYCDKTKVNYGELIDDVSKLQSNLEKEKKTEKEDTNSLN
;
A
#
# COMPACT_ATOMS: atom_id res chain seq x y z
N MET A 1 2.19 -8.00 5.79
CA MET A 1 2.21 -7.08 4.62
C MET A 1 3.03 -5.86 4.95
N ILE A 2 2.73 -5.17 6.07
CA ILE A 2 3.51 -4.00 6.51
C ILE A 2 4.97 -4.39 6.78
N ASP A 3 5.22 -5.50 7.49
CA ASP A 3 6.58 -6.04 7.66
C ASP A 3 7.35 -6.20 6.32
N LEU A 4 6.69 -6.69 5.27
CA LEU A 4 7.32 -6.85 3.95
C LEU A 4 7.65 -5.51 3.29
N ILE A 5 6.80 -4.50 3.48
CA ILE A 5 7.05 -3.14 2.97
C ILE A 5 8.24 -2.53 3.72
N GLU A 6 8.31 -2.70 5.03
CA GLU A 6 9.41 -2.20 5.86
C GLU A 6 10.74 -2.91 5.54
N ASP A 7 10.70 -4.22 5.31
CA ASP A 7 11.84 -5.01 4.86
C ASP A 7 12.34 -4.53 3.48
N ASP A 8 11.44 -4.36 2.50
CA ASP A 8 11.78 -3.88 1.15
C ASP A 8 12.37 -2.45 1.18
N ILE A 9 11.82 -1.56 2.01
CA ILE A 9 12.34 -0.20 2.21
C ILE A 9 13.74 -0.25 2.83
N SER A 10 13.95 -1.11 3.82
CA SER A 10 15.23 -1.26 4.51
C SER A 10 16.31 -1.81 3.58
N GLU A 11 15.99 -2.85 2.80
CA GLU A 11 16.91 -3.41 1.80
C GLU A 11 17.32 -2.36 0.77
N MET A 12 16.36 -1.56 0.29
CA MET A 12 16.65 -0.48 -0.65
C MET A 12 17.57 0.56 -0.03
N LEU A 13 17.36 0.97 1.22
CA LEU A 13 18.20 1.95 1.93
C LEU A 13 19.63 1.47 2.24
N GLU A 14 19.86 0.16 2.34
CA GLU A 14 21.19 -0.42 2.60
C GLU A 14 22.14 -0.29 1.40
N SER A 15 21.63 -0.01 0.20
CA SER A 15 22.47 0.13 -0.99
C SER A 15 23.24 1.46 -0.97
N GLU A 16 24.57 1.41 -1.15
CA GLU A 16 25.50 2.55 -0.94
C GLU A 16 25.20 3.82 -1.77
N ASN A 17 24.26 3.79 -2.72
CA ASN A 17 23.93 4.92 -3.61
C ASN A 17 22.42 5.19 -3.80
N SER A 18 21.53 4.52 -3.06
CA SER A 18 20.08 4.73 -3.21
C SER A 18 19.60 5.87 -2.33
N GLU A 19 19.16 6.95 -2.96
CA GLU A 19 18.25 7.90 -2.32
C GLU A 19 16.83 7.38 -2.53
N LEU A 20 16.29 6.65 -1.55
CA LEU A 20 14.88 6.25 -1.56
C LEU A 20 14.01 7.46 -1.23
N SER A 21 13.12 7.81 -2.14
CA SER A 21 12.15 8.90 -2.02
C SER A 21 10.83 8.42 -1.42
N GLY A 22 10.01 9.37 -0.92
CA GLY A 22 8.67 9.04 -0.45
C GLY A 22 7.76 8.47 -1.56
N TYR A 23 8.03 8.81 -2.82
CA TYR A 23 7.34 8.23 -3.97
C TYR A 23 7.69 6.75 -4.17
N GLU A 24 8.96 6.37 -4.05
CA GLU A 24 9.37 4.97 -4.17
C GLU A 24 8.81 4.10 -3.04
N CYS A 25 8.74 4.63 -1.82
CA CYS A 25 8.04 3.95 -0.72
C CYS A 25 6.56 3.68 -1.06
N LEU A 26 5.89 4.60 -1.74
CA LEU A 26 4.53 4.41 -2.22
C LEU A 26 4.45 3.35 -3.32
N VAL A 27 5.38 3.34 -4.27
CA VAL A 27 5.45 2.30 -5.32
C VAL A 27 5.60 0.91 -4.69
N ILE A 28 6.53 0.76 -3.74
CA ILE A 28 6.73 -0.49 -2.98
C ILE A 28 5.42 -0.91 -2.32
N SER A 29 4.79 0.01 -1.59
CA SER A 29 3.59 -0.29 -0.80
C SER A 29 2.39 -0.69 -1.66
N PHE A 30 2.12 0.04 -2.74
CA PHE A 30 1.03 -0.31 -3.66
C PHE A 30 1.33 -1.60 -4.43
N ASN A 31 2.59 -1.88 -4.75
CA ASN A 31 2.99 -3.16 -5.32
C ASN A 31 2.72 -4.32 -4.33
N CYS A 32 3.17 -4.21 -3.07
CA CYS A 32 2.91 -5.22 -2.03
C CYS A 32 1.41 -5.43 -1.80
N LEU A 33 0.63 -4.35 -1.75
CA LEU A 33 -0.83 -4.41 -1.59
C LEU A 33 -1.49 -5.13 -2.78
N THR A 34 -1.11 -4.77 -4.00
CA THR A 34 -1.65 -5.40 -5.22
C THR A 34 -1.31 -6.90 -5.29
N LEU A 35 -0.07 -7.26 -4.96
CA LEU A 35 0.36 -8.66 -4.90
C LEU A 35 -0.38 -9.44 -3.81
N PHE A 36 -0.62 -8.83 -2.65
CA PHE A 36 -1.42 -9.45 -1.61
C PHE A 36 -2.86 -9.67 -2.05
N CYS A 37 -3.50 -8.68 -2.68
CA CYS A 37 -4.84 -8.84 -3.25
C CYS A 37 -4.92 -10.04 -4.19
N GLN A 38 -3.93 -10.22 -5.07
CA GLN A 38 -3.85 -11.40 -5.94
C GLN A 38 -3.76 -12.72 -5.14
N GLN A 39 -2.99 -12.75 -4.05
CA GLN A 39 -2.84 -13.95 -3.21
C GLN A 39 -4.13 -14.35 -2.49
N VAL A 40 -4.94 -13.36 -2.08
CA VAL A 40 -6.20 -13.58 -1.36
C VAL A 40 -7.43 -13.50 -2.27
N GLU A 41 -7.22 -13.55 -3.59
CA GLU A 41 -8.27 -13.52 -4.63
C GLU A 41 -9.20 -12.28 -4.54
N ILE A 42 -8.64 -11.16 -4.08
CA ILE A 42 -9.29 -9.84 -4.06
C ILE A 42 -8.97 -9.12 -5.37
N ASP A 43 -10.02 -8.69 -6.07
CA ASP A 43 -9.88 -7.80 -7.23
C ASP A 43 -9.57 -6.38 -6.75
N PHE A 44 -8.37 -5.89 -7.07
CA PHE A 44 -7.92 -4.57 -6.65
C PHE A 44 -8.85 -3.45 -7.15
N SER A 45 -9.47 -3.60 -8.33
CA SER A 45 -10.40 -2.60 -8.86
C SER A 45 -11.64 -2.41 -7.99
N GLN A 46 -12.10 -3.47 -7.31
CA GLN A 46 -13.22 -3.39 -6.38
C GLN A 46 -12.87 -2.57 -5.13
N ILE A 47 -11.60 -2.54 -4.72
CA ILE A 47 -11.12 -1.69 -3.63
C ILE A 47 -11.17 -0.21 -4.05
N GLU A 48 -10.73 0.10 -5.28
CA GLU A 48 -10.76 1.45 -5.84
C GLU A 48 -12.20 1.99 -6.00
N ASP A 49 -13.10 1.15 -6.50
CA ASP A 49 -14.52 1.47 -6.64
C ASP A 49 -15.15 1.76 -5.28
N HIS A 50 -14.92 0.89 -4.29
CA HIS A 50 -15.45 1.05 -2.94
C HIS A 50 -14.89 2.30 -2.24
N PHE A 51 -13.61 2.62 -2.45
CA PHE A 51 -13.02 3.86 -1.95
C PHE A 51 -13.71 5.08 -2.57
N SER A 52 -13.86 5.09 -3.89
CA SER A 52 -14.51 6.17 -4.64
C SER A 52 -15.98 6.38 -4.24
N GLU A 53 -16.69 5.31 -3.91
CA GLU A 53 -18.04 5.38 -3.34
C GLU A 53 -18.02 5.94 -1.92
N SER A 54 -17.09 5.48 -1.09
CA SER A 54 -16.97 5.93 0.30
C SER A 54 -16.65 7.43 0.39
N GLU A 55 -15.82 7.98 -0.50
CA GLU A 55 -15.53 9.41 -0.56
C GLU A 55 -16.78 10.25 -0.89
N LYS A 56 -17.62 9.76 -1.81
CA LYS A 56 -18.89 10.43 -2.17
C LYS A 56 -19.86 10.48 -1.00
N ILE A 57 -19.88 9.43 -0.17
CA ILE A 57 -20.78 9.33 1.00
C ILE A 57 -20.25 10.15 2.19
N GLN A 58 -18.92 10.16 2.42
CA GLN A 58 -18.28 10.88 3.52
C GLN A 58 -18.33 12.42 3.38
N SER A 59 -18.74 12.95 2.21
CA SER A 59 -19.12 14.36 2.06
C SER A 59 -20.36 14.75 2.90
N GLY A 60 -21.05 13.80 3.55
CA GLY A 60 -22.28 14.02 4.31
C GLY A 60 -22.20 13.79 5.83
N GLU A 61 -21.56 12.72 6.33
CA GLU A 61 -21.54 12.39 7.77
C GLU A 61 -20.41 11.39 8.14
N ASN A 62 -19.75 11.64 9.27
CA ASN A 62 -18.83 10.78 10.04
C ASN A 62 -17.86 9.86 9.26
N SER A 63 -16.71 10.43 8.92
CA SER A 63 -15.48 9.74 8.53
C SER A 63 -15.19 8.53 9.44
N LEU A 64 -14.84 7.38 8.84
CA LEU A 64 -14.01 6.37 9.48
C LEU A 64 -12.79 7.13 10.03
N GLY A 65 -12.81 7.39 11.34
CA GLY A 65 -12.00 8.39 12.05
C GLY A 65 -10.50 8.16 11.91
N PHE A 66 -9.99 8.40 10.71
CA PHE A 66 -8.58 8.42 10.38
C PHE A 66 -8.14 9.85 10.59
N ASP A 67 -7.95 10.20 11.86
CA ASP A 67 -7.29 11.44 12.24
C ASP A 67 -5.79 11.25 11.97
N SER A 68 -5.41 11.28 10.70
CA SER A 68 -4.01 11.28 10.29
C SER A 68 -3.40 12.64 10.63
N SER A 69 -3.15 12.85 11.92
CA SER A 69 -2.15 13.80 12.40
C SER A 69 -0.75 13.31 12.01
N ILE A 70 -0.55 13.00 10.71
CA ILE A 70 0.79 12.83 10.13
C ILE A 70 1.39 14.24 10.15
N ASP A 71 2.11 14.60 11.19
CA ASP A 71 2.79 15.89 11.26
C ASP A 71 3.92 15.87 10.21
N LEU A 72 3.66 16.43 9.03
CA LEU A 72 4.64 16.51 7.93
C LEU A 72 5.76 17.51 8.23
N LYS A 73 6.00 17.87 9.49
CA LYS A 73 7.02 18.82 9.89
C LYS A 73 8.32 18.11 10.27
N GLU A 74 9.41 18.60 9.70
CA GLU A 74 10.83 18.33 10.03
C GLU A 74 11.36 16.89 9.87
N HIS A 75 10.64 16.00 9.19
CA HIS A 75 11.13 14.66 8.85
C HIS A 75 11.52 14.55 7.37
N ASN A 76 12.52 13.72 7.04
CA ASN A 76 12.78 13.34 5.64
C ASN A 76 11.60 12.50 5.11
N GLU A 77 11.45 12.41 3.79
CA GLU A 77 10.26 11.81 3.17
C GLU A 77 10.02 10.35 3.59
N VAL A 78 11.09 9.59 3.83
CA VAL A 78 11.05 8.19 4.24
C VAL A 78 10.63 8.06 5.71
N GLU A 79 11.14 8.91 6.61
CA GLU A 79 10.69 8.97 8.00
C GLU A 79 9.20 9.31 8.10
N ALA A 80 8.74 10.29 7.30
CA ALA A 80 7.33 10.65 7.23
C ALA A 80 6.47 9.50 6.70
N PHE A 81 7.00 8.72 5.76
CA PHE A 81 6.35 7.52 5.25
C PHE A 81 6.26 6.40 6.30
N ASN A 82 7.35 6.14 7.04
CA ASN A 82 7.37 5.14 8.10
C ASN A 82 6.38 5.47 9.23
N GLY A 83 6.26 6.75 9.60
CA GLY A 83 5.22 7.19 10.55
C GLY A 83 3.78 6.95 10.03
N MET A 84 3.57 6.99 8.71
CA MET A 84 2.29 6.62 8.12
C MET A 84 2.04 5.11 8.20
N LEU A 85 3.04 4.26 7.96
CA LEU A 85 2.92 2.80 8.14
C LEU A 85 2.55 2.44 9.58
N GLU A 86 3.23 3.04 10.58
CA GLU A 86 2.89 2.85 12.00
C GLU A 86 1.43 3.27 12.28
N GLY A 87 0.96 4.33 11.63
CA GLY A 87 -0.45 4.76 11.70
C GLY A 87 -1.43 3.72 11.15
N ILE A 88 -1.07 3.01 10.07
CA ILE A 88 -1.84 1.90 9.52
C ILE A 88 -1.88 0.73 10.52
N GLU A 89 -0.74 0.33 11.07
CA GLU A 89 -0.67 -0.76 12.06
C GLU A 89 -1.57 -0.50 13.27
N ASN A 90 -1.47 0.70 13.83
CA ASN A 90 -2.31 1.13 14.95
C ASN A 90 -3.81 1.08 14.59
N THR A 91 -4.16 1.42 13.35
CA THR A 91 -5.54 1.37 12.87
C THR A 91 -6.04 -0.05 12.69
N LEU A 92 -5.22 -0.94 12.12
CA LEU A 92 -5.53 -2.37 12.01
C LEU A 92 -5.69 -3.00 13.40
N ALA A 93 -4.82 -2.68 14.35
CA ALA A 93 -4.92 -3.16 15.73
C ALA A 93 -6.20 -2.66 16.43
N ALA A 94 -6.55 -1.39 16.23
CA ALA A 94 -7.81 -0.83 16.73
C ALA A 94 -9.03 -1.50 16.09
N PHE A 95 -8.97 -1.79 14.78
CA PHE A 95 -10.01 -2.48 14.05
C PHE A 95 -10.18 -3.93 14.53
N GLU A 96 -9.09 -4.69 14.70
CA GLU A 96 -9.11 -6.04 15.25
C GLU A 96 -9.76 -6.08 16.63
N LYS A 97 -9.37 -5.13 17.51
CA LYS A 97 -9.95 -5.01 18.85
C LYS A 97 -11.43 -4.65 18.83
N ARG A 98 -11.89 -3.89 17.82
CA ARG A 98 -13.30 -3.56 17.63
C ARG A 98 -14.08 -4.79 17.16
N CYS A 99 -13.59 -5.54 16.18
CA CYS A 99 -14.20 -6.78 15.70
C CYS A 99 -14.37 -7.81 16.83
N LYS A 100 -13.42 -7.88 17.77
CA LYS A 100 -13.56 -8.75 18.97
C LYS A 100 -14.72 -8.36 19.90
N LYS A 101 -15.30 -7.16 19.73
CA LYS A 101 -16.38 -6.61 20.56
C LYS A 101 -17.69 -6.42 19.80
N THR A 102 -17.66 -6.51 18.47
CA THR A 102 -18.81 -6.33 17.59
C THR A 102 -19.01 -7.60 16.76
N ASP A 103 -20.08 -7.65 15.96
CA ASP A 103 -20.27 -8.73 14.98
C ASP A 103 -19.54 -8.45 13.65
N GLU A 104 -18.64 -7.46 13.62
CA GLU A 104 -17.82 -7.15 12.44
C GLU A 104 -16.74 -8.22 12.23
N LEU A 105 -16.46 -8.54 10.98
CA LEU A 105 -15.44 -9.50 10.60
C LEU A 105 -14.09 -8.81 10.43
N PHE A 106 -13.09 -9.34 11.13
CA PHE A 106 -11.69 -9.02 10.85
C PHE A 106 -11.21 -9.95 9.73
N ASP A 107 -11.40 -9.52 8.48
CA ASP A 107 -11.06 -10.27 7.27
C ASP A 107 -10.04 -9.51 6.40
N GLU A 108 -9.53 -10.21 5.39
CA GLU A 108 -8.54 -9.69 4.45
C GLU A 108 -9.07 -8.50 3.67
N TRP A 109 -10.35 -8.51 3.30
CA TRP A 109 -10.99 -7.41 2.56
C TRP A 109 -10.95 -6.10 3.35
N ASN A 110 -11.40 -6.12 4.61
CA ASN A 110 -11.39 -4.94 5.46
C ASN A 110 -9.96 -4.48 5.77
N CYS A 111 -9.02 -5.41 5.97
CA CYS A 111 -7.61 -5.06 6.16
C CYS A 111 -7.02 -4.35 4.93
N VAL A 112 -7.22 -4.91 3.73
CA VAL A 112 -6.79 -4.31 2.46
C VAL A 112 -7.44 -2.96 2.25
N PHE A 113 -8.74 -2.84 2.50
CA PHE A 113 -9.46 -1.58 2.33
C PHE A 113 -8.96 -0.48 3.28
N ILE A 114 -8.65 -0.83 4.54
CA ILE A 114 -8.01 0.08 5.49
C ILE A 114 -6.65 0.53 4.96
N MET A 115 -5.77 -0.41 4.58
CA MET A 115 -4.43 -0.08 4.08
C MET A 115 -4.49 0.82 2.83
N TYR A 116 -5.33 0.45 1.85
CA TYR A 116 -5.55 1.23 0.63
C TYR A 116 -6.00 2.66 0.95
N THR A 117 -7.01 2.81 1.83
CA THR A 117 -7.56 4.11 2.21
C THR A 117 -6.49 5.00 2.83
N CYS A 118 -5.62 4.44 3.68
CA CYS A 118 -4.54 5.18 4.32
C CYS A 118 -3.49 5.64 3.29
N LEU A 119 -3.06 4.73 2.41
CA LEU A 119 -2.11 5.03 1.35
C LEU A 119 -2.66 6.07 0.37
N ARG A 120 -3.94 5.98 -0.03
CA ARG A 120 -4.56 7.00 -0.89
C ARG A 120 -4.61 8.37 -0.26
N LYS A 121 -5.04 8.46 1.01
CA LYS A 121 -5.05 9.72 1.74
C LYS A 121 -3.64 10.29 1.88
N TYR A 122 -2.62 9.44 2.04
CA TYR A 122 -1.23 9.87 2.05
C TYR A 122 -0.83 10.46 0.70
N CYS A 123 -1.16 9.83 -0.43
CA CYS A 123 -0.94 10.40 -1.76
C CYS A 123 -1.57 11.79 -1.91
N ASP A 124 -2.81 11.97 -1.46
CA ASP A 124 -3.49 13.27 -1.55
C ASP A 124 -2.78 14.33 -0.70
N LYS A 125 -2.30 13.93 0.48
CA LYS A 125 -1.57 14.80 1.40
C LYS A 125 -0.20 15.23 0.86
N THR A 126 0.52 14.31 0.22
CA THR A 126 1.83 14.55 -0.40
C THR A 126 1.72 15.05 -1.84
N LYS A 127 0.50 15.20 -2.36
CA LYS A 127 0.19 15.62 -3.74
C LYS A 127 0.78 14.70 -4.81
N VAL A 128 0.92 13.43 -4.49
CA VAL A 128 1.33 12.40 -5.46
C VAL A 128 0.15 12.08 -6.38
N ASN A 129 0.41 12.03 -7.69
CA ASN A 129 -0.60 11.62 -8.66
C ASN A 129 -0.81 10.11 -8.58
N TYR A 130 -1.95 9.70 -8.02
CA TYR A 130 -2.28 8.29 -7.88
C TYR A 130 -2.35 7.52 -9.20
N GLY A 131 -2.85 8.15 -10.28
CA GLY A 131 -2.94 7.49 -11.58
C GLY A 131 -1.56 7.13 -12.13
N GLU A 132 -0.61 8.06 -12.04
CA GLU A 132 0.79 7.83 -12.43
C GLU A 132 1.45 6.76 -11.55
N LEU A 133 1.17 6.80 -10.24
CA LEU A 133 1.69 5.81 -9.29
C LEU A 133 1.24 4.38 -9.62
N ILE A 134 -0.05 4.17 -9.90
CA ILE A 134 -0.57 2.84 -10.24
C ILE A 134 -0.11 2.38 -11.62
N ASP A 135 0.05 3.30 -12.58
CA ASP A 135 0.66 2.98 -13.87
C ASP A 135 2.09 2.47 -13.70
N ASP A 136 2.86 3.07 -12.81
CA ASP A 136 4.23 2.64 -12.52
C ASP A 136 4.29 1.28 -11.80
N VAL A 137 3.40 1.04 -10.83
CA VAL A 137 3.23 -0.29 -10.20
C VAL A 137 2.88 -1.35 -11.25
N SER A 138 1.96 -1.04 -12.17
CA SER A 138 1.55 -1.96 -13.23
C SER A 138 2.71 -2.28 -14.20
N LYS A 139 3.52 -1.27 -14.56
CA LYS A 139 4.72 -1.47 -15.39
C LYS A 139 5.74 -2.35 -14.67
N LEU A 140 5.97 -2.10 -13.38
CA LEU A 140 6.90 -2.89 -12.56
C LEU A 140 6.50 -4.37 -12.56
N GLN A 141 5.23 -4.67 -12.27
CA GLN A 141 4.71 -6.04 -12.28
C GLN A 141 4.83 -6.70 -13.66
N SER A 142 4.48 -5.97 -14.73
CA SER A 142 4.62 -6.48 -16.10
C SER A 142 6.09 -6.80 -16.46
N ASN A 143 7.04 -6.00 -16.00
CA ASN A 143 8.46 -6.23 -16.25
C ASN A 143 8.97 -7.47 -15.49
N LEU A 144 8.61 -7.61 -14.22
CA LEU A 144 8.95 -8.78 -13.41
C LEU A 144 8.39 -10.08 -14.02
N GLU A 145 7.19 -10.04 -14.60
CA GLU A 145 6.64 -11.20 -15.31
C GLU A 145 7.40 -11.56 -16.58
N LYS A 146 7.91 -10.56 -17.32
CA LYS A 146 8.72 -10.80 -18.53
C LYS A 146 10.07 -11.42 -18.16
N GLU A 147 10.74 -10.89 -17.14
CA GLU A 147 12.02 -11.44 -16.66
C GLU A 147 11.87 -12.90 -16.22
N LYS A 148 10.83 -13.21 -15.43
CA LYS A 148 10.51 -14.60 -15.03
C LYS A 148 10.23 -15.54 -16.21
N LYS A 149 9.76 -15.02 -17.35
CA LYS A 149 9.53 -15.83 -18.58
C LYS A 149 10.86 -16.07 -19.30
N THR A 150 11.69 -15.05 -19.46
CA THR A 150 13.01 -15.15 -20.09
C THR A 150 13.92 -16.12 -19.35
N GLU A 151 13.99 -16.06 -18.01
CA GLU A 151 14.81 -16.97 -17.20
C GLU A 151 14.41 -18.45 -17.36
N LYS A 152 13.10 -18.71 -17.52
CA LYS A 152 12.56 -20.06 -17.75
C LYS A 152 12.85 -20.58 -19.16
N GLU A 153 12.90 -19.71 -20.16
CA GLU A 153 13.26 -20.09 -21.54
C GLU A 153 14.76 -20.40 -21.66
N ASP A 154 15.62 -19.65 -20.97
CA ASP A 154 17.06 -19.88 -20.95
C ASP A 154 17.44 -21.18 -20.21
N THR A 155 16.75 -21.51 -19.11
CA THR A 155 16.96 -22.79 -18.40
C THR A 155 16.45 -24.01 -19.17
N ASN A 156 15.38 -23.86 -19.97
CA ASN A 156 14.86 -24.96 -20.78
C ASN A 156 15.67 -25.21 -22.07
N SER A 157 16.45 -24.23 -22.54
CA SER A 157 17.32 -24.38 -23.72
C SER A 157 18.67 -25.05 -23.41
N LEU A 158 18.95 -25.29 -22.12
CA LEU A 158 20.18 -25.93 -21.61
C LEU A 158 20.00 -27.42 -21.23
N ASN A 159 18.79 -27.99 -21.41
CA ASN A 159 18.47 -29.41 -21.13
C ASN A 159 18.23 -30.24 -22.39
#